data_AF-A0A0M3ASW4-F1
#
_entry.id   AF-A0A0M3ASW4-F1
#
_cell.length_a   1.000
_cell.length_b   1.000
_cell.length_c   1.000
_cell.angle_alpha   90.00
_cell.angle_beta   90.00
_cell.angle_gamma   90.00
#
_symmetry.space_group_name_H-M   'P 1'
#
loop_
_entity.id
_entity.type
_entity.pdbx_description
1 polymer ?
#
loop_
_entity_poly.entity_id
_entity_poly.type
_entity_poly.pdbx_seq_one_letter_code
_entity_poly.pdbx_strand_id
1 'polypeptide(L)'
;MNLDARHNDRLGESYLLHAATGSASDDWVNAIILSLDKVGRQRGQSVITAHELNAGLAFMAAVAPSSEVEGALGAQMYAVHQIAMEMAAKCRHTDDRVALMEFGNMATKMMRTFTMQVEALAKSRRGGEQVVRHVHVYEGGQAIVADQFNHYGAGGYGKGFGQPYAPFAGHAPAGGPPMLGEDPAGNGVPIASDQGQEAVPDARRQKSRRSARKPA
;
A
#
# COMPACT_ATOMS: atom_id res chain seq x y z
N MET A 1 23.31 -9.09 23.14
CA MET A 1 23.02 -7.65 23.32
C MET A 1 22.03 -7.57 24.48
N ASN A 2 22.51 -7.20 25.66
CA ASN A 2 21.72 -7.24 26.89
C ASN A 2 20.84 -5.99 26.93
N LEU A 3 19.52 -6.16 26.80
CA LEU A 3 18.55 -5.08 26.96
C LEU A 3 18.19 -5.00 28.45
N ASP A 4 19.14 -4.58 29.30
CA ASP A 4 18.79 -4.22 30.67
C ASP A 4 17.91 -2.97 30.63
N ALA A 5 16.77 -3.04 31.31
CA ALA A 5 15.86 -1.92 31.46
C ALA A 5 16.62 -0.74 32.08
N ARG A 6 16.65 0.40 31.39
CA ARG A 6 17.41 1.60 31.83
C ARG A 6 16.97 2.14 33.19
N HIS A 7 15.81 1.71 33.69
CA HIS A 7 15.19 2.17 34.93
C HIS A 7 14.46 0.98 35.59
N ASN A 8 14.73 0.73 36.88
CA ASN A 8 14.10 -0.34 37.69
C ASN A 8 13.15 0.25 38.75
N ASP A 9 12.58 1.42 38.47
CA ASP A 9 11.66 2.14 39.33
C ASP A 9 10.36 2.45 38.59
N ARG A 10 9.26 2.53 39.34
CA ARG A 10 7.90 2.72 38.80
C ARG A 10 7.77 3.99 37.95
N LEU A 11 8.58 5.01 38.21
CA LEU A 11 8.63 6.27 37.44
C LEU A 11 9.39 6.09 36.11
N GLY A 12 10.45 5.28 36.09
CA GLY A 12 11.14 4.92 34.88
C GLY A 12 10.33 3.99 33.97
N GLU A 13 9.60 3.05 34.56
CA GLU A 13 8.64 2.21 33.82
C GLU A 13 7.51 3.05 33.20
N SER A 14 6.93 4.01 33.93
CA SER A 14 5.89 4.88 33.38
C SER A 14 6.44 5.74 32.24
N TYR A 15 7.65 6.28 32.38
CA TYR A 15 8.31 7.06 31.33
C TYR A 15 8.52 6.24 30.05
N LEU A 16 8.94 4.98 30.16
CA LEU A 16 9.10 4.08 29.02
C LEU A 16 7.76 3.79 28.32
N LEU A 17 6.66 3.66 29.07
CA LEU A 17 5.33 3.48 28.49
C LEU A 17 4.85 4.72 27.75
N HIS A 18 4.99 5.91 28.34
CA HIS A 18 4.66 7.17 27.67
C HIS A 18 5.45 7.37 26.37
N ALA A 19 6.75 7.07 26.40
CA ALA A 19 7.61 7.12 25.23
C ALA A 19 7.21 6.09 24.16
N ALA A 20 6.81 4.88 24.57
CA ALA A 20 6.36 3.83 23.65
C ALA A 20 5.02 4.17 22.97
N THR A 21 4.15 4.96 23.60
CA THR A 21 2.83 5.32 23.03
C THR A 21 2.77 6.69 22.36
N GLY A 22 3.82 7.51 22.52
CA GLY A 22 3.92 8.84 21.93
C GLY A 22 3.05 9.90 22.61
N SER A 23 2.72 9.70 23.90
CA SER A 23 1.89 10.63 24.67
C SER A 23 2.26 10.64 26.14
N ALA A 24 2.12 11.81 26.76
CA ALA A 24 2.16 11.99 28.21
C ALA A 24 0.79 11.72 28.88
N SER A 25 -0.27 11.46 28.11
CA SER A 25 -1.61 11.19 28.63
C SER A 25 -1.75 9.74 29.11
N ASP A 26 -2.02 9.56 30.41
CA ASP A 26 -2.30 8.24 30.99
C ASP A 26 -3.51 7.56 30.34
N ASP A 27 -4.56 8.33 30.01
CA ASP A 27 -5.75 7.81 29.33
C ASP A 27 -5.42 7.27 27.95
N TRP A 28 -4.52 7.93 27.22
CA TRP A 28 -4.05 7.48 25.92
C TRP A 28 -3.18 6.23 26.02
N VAL A 29 -2.23 6.21 26.97
CA VAL A 29 -1.39 5.04 27.25
C VAL A 29 -2.27 3.83 27.52
N ASN A 30 -3.28 3.99 28.39
CA ASN A 30 -4.25 2.94 28.69
C ASN A 30 -5.02 2.50 27.45
N ALA A 31 -5.47 3.43 26.60
CA ALA A 31 -6.17 3.10 25.37
C ALA A 31 -5.31 2.29 24.38
N ILE A 32 -4.03 2.63 24.23
CA ILE A 32 -3.10 1.86 23.39
C ILE A 32 -2.80 0.49 23.98
N ILE A 33 -2.54 0.40 25.29
CA ILE A 33 -2.33 -0.89 25.97
C ILE A 33 -3.55 -1.81 25.78
N LEU A 34 -4.77 -1.29 25.96
CA LEU A 34 -6.00 -2.04 25.72
C LEU A 34 -6.16 -2.44 24.24
N SER A 35 -5.66 -1.63 23.31
CA SER A 35 -5.67 -1.97 21.88
C SER A 35 -4.67 -3.10 21.59
N LEU A 36 -3.47 -3.05 22.15
CA LEU A 36 -2.47 -4.11 22.04
C LEU A 36 -2.94 -5.40 22.71
N ASP A 37 -3.62 -5.31 23.86
CA ASP A 37 -4.24 -6.46 24.52
C ASP A 37 -5.26 -7.16 23.60
N LYS A 38 -6.18 -6.40 23.00
CA LYS A 38 -7.19 -6.96 22.09
C LYS A 38 -6.57 -7.63 20.87
N VAL A 39 -5.48 -7.08 20.36
CA VAL A 39 -4.82 -7.52 19.12
C VAL A 39 -3.83 -8.66 19.36
N GLY A 40 -3.14 -8.66 20.50
CA GLY A 40 -2.10 -9.63 20.83
C GLY A 40 -2.66 -11.01 21.22
N ARG A 41 -3.93 -11.10 21.60
CA ARG A 41 -4.60 -12.35 21.95
C ARG A 41 -4.71 -13.28 20.76
N GLN A 42 -4.26 -14.52 20.93
CA GLN A 42 -4.53 -15.56 19.94
C GLN A 42 -6.00 -15.98 19.99
N ARG A 43 -6.53 -16.42 18.85
CA ARG A 43 -7.91 -16.89 18.74
C ARG A 43 -8.16 -18.02 19.75
N GLY A 44 -9.16 -17.83 20.62
CA GLY A 44 -9.55 -18.82 21.63
C GLY A 44 -8.92 -18.60 23.01
N GLN A 45 -8.02 -17.64 23.16
CA GLN A 45 -7.53 -17.22 24.47
C GLN A 45 -8.44 -16.16 25.11
N SER A 46 -8.73 -16.32 26.40
CA SER A 46 -9.51 -15.37 27.19
C SER A 46 -8.67 -14.24 27.79
N VAL A 47 -7.36 -14.47 27.95
CA VAL A 47 -6.41 -13.56 28.60
C VAL A 47 -5.13 -13.48 27.76
N ILE A 48 -4.60 -12.27 27.57
CA ILE A 48 -3.29 -12.06 26.93
C ILE A 48 -2.17 -12.54 27.86
N THR A 49 -1.15 -13.17 27.31
CA THR A 49 0.06 -13.50 28.05
C THR A 49 0.95 -12.26 28.22
N ALA A 50 1.75 -12.22 29.29
CA ALA A 50 2.74 -11.14 29.46
C ALA A 50 3.70 -11.05 28.26
N HIS A 51 4.03 -12.19 27.65
CA HIS A 51 4.85 -12.25 26.46
C HIS A 51 4.21 -11.55 25.24
N GLU A 52 2.93 -11.80 24.97
CA GLU A 52 2.20 -11.16 23.86
C GLU A 52 2.07 -9.65 24.05
N LEU A 53 1.74 -9.20 25.27
CA LEU A 53 1.67 -7.77 25.57
C LEU A 53 3.05 -7.11 25.43
N ASN A 54 4.10 -7.75 25.96
CA ASN A 54 5.48 -7.26 25.83
C ASN A 54 5.93 -7.18 24.37
N ALA A 55 5.51 -8.12 23.52
CA ALA A 55 5.80 -8.07 22.08
C ALA A 55 5.14 -6.85 21.41
N GLY A 56 3.88 -6.56 21.74
CA GLY A 56 3.20 -5.35 21.26
C GLY A 56 3.89 -4.07 21.73
N LEU A 57 4.26 -4.00 23.02
CA LEU A 57 4.97 -2.84 23.58
C LEU A 57 6.37 -2.68 22.98
N ALA A 58 7.09 -3.77 22.75
CA ALA A 58 8.39 -3.74 22.08
C ALA A 58 8.27 -3.25 20.62
N PHE A 59 7.21 -3.65 19.91
CA PHE A 59 6.91 -3.14 18.57
C PHE A 59 6.65 -1.64 18.61
N MET A 60 5.83 -1.17 19.54
CA MET A 60 5.56 0.27 19.72
C MET A 60 6.82 1.06 20.06
N ALA A 61 7.68 0.53 20.93
CA ALA A 61 8.98 1.14 21.22
C ALA A 61 9.89 1.21 19.98
N ALA A 62 9.82 0.22 19.08
CA ALA A 62 10.57 0.24 17.82
C ALA A 62 9.99 1.22 16.79
N VAL A 63 8.66 1.41 16.77
CA VAL A 63 8.02 2.49 16.00
C VAL A 63 8.46 3.85 16.53
N ALA A 64 8.66 3.97 17.84
CA ALA A 64 9.04 5.19 18.56
C ALA A 64 8.13 6.37 18.18
N PRO A 65 6.81 6.29 18.46
CA PRO A 65 5.86 7.32 18.09
C PRO A 65 6.18 8.66 18.78
N SER A 66 6.15 9.73 18.01
CA SER A 66 6.37 11.11 18.48
C SER A 66 5.07 11.86 18.80
N SER A 67 3.93 11.24 18.51
CA SER A 67 2.59 11.78 18.77
C SER A 67 1.58 10.66 18.95
N GLU A 68 0.40 10.99 19.49
CA GLU A 68 -0.73 10.07 19.61
C GLU A 68 -1.17 9.50 18.26
N VAL A 69 -1.08 10.28 17.17
CA VAL A 69 -1.41 9.80 15.82
C VAL A 69 -0.42 8.74 15.35
N GLU A 70 0.89 8.95 15.58
CA GLU A 70 1.90 7.91 15.32
C GLU A 70 1.71 6.69 16.22
N GLY A 71 1.28 6.89 17.47
CA GLY A 71 0.94 5.81 18.40
C GLY A 71 -0.23 4.96 17.89
N ALA A 72 -1.29 5.61 17.42
CA ALA A 72 -2.44 4.93 16.82
C ALA A 72 -2.03 4.14 15.56
N LEU A 73 -1.22 4.77 14.70
CA LEU A 73 -0.70 4.12 13.49
C LEU A 73 0.20 2.92 13.85
N GLY A 74 1.06 3.04 14.85
CA GLY A 74 1.91 1.95 15.35
C GLY A 74 1.09 0.76 15.86
N ALA A 75 0.05 1.03 16.66
CA ALA A 75 -0.85 -0.03 17.15
C ALA A 75 -1.60 -0.71 15.99
N GLN A 76 -2.03 0.05 14.99
CA GLN A 76 -2.65 -0.49 13.79
C GLN A 76 -1.67 -1.34 12.97
N MET A 77 -0.42 -0.90 12.82
CA MET A 77 0.64 -1.66 12.13
C MET A 77 0.92 -3.00 12.81
N TYR A 78 0.97 -3.00 14.15
CA TYR A 78 1.10 -4.25 14.91
C TYR A 78 -0.07 -5.20 14.63
N ALA A 79 -1.30 -4.70 14.64
CA ALA A 79 -2.48 -5.51 14.34
C ALA A 79 -2.47 -6.09 12.93
N VAL A 80 -2.13 -5.28 11.93
CA VAL A 80 -2.03 -5.72 10.54
C VAL A 80 -0.96 -6.80 10.40
N HIS A 81 0.18 -6.65 11.08
CA HIS A 81 1.23 -7.68 11.09
C HIS A 81 0.74 -9.01 11.69
N GLN A 82 0.10 -8.97 12.85
CA GLN A 82 -0.43 -10.17 13.51
C GLN A 82 -1.44 -10.90 12.63
N ILE A 83 -2.39 -10.17 12.03
CA ILE A 83 -3.39 -10.75 11.12
C ILE A 83 -2.70 -11.34 9.88
N ALA A 84 -1.72 -10.64 9.30
CA ALA A 84 -0.98 -11.14 8.15
C ALA A 84 -0.30 -12.48 8.46
N MET A 85 0.39 -12.58 9.60
CA MET A 85 1.08 -13.80 10.01
C MET A 85 0.10 -14.94 10.33
N GLU A 86 -1.02 -14.65 11.00
CA GLU A 86 -2.05 -15.65 11.28
C GLU A 86 -2.68 -16.20 9.99
N MET A 87 -3.02 -15.32 9.03
CA MET A 87 -3.60 -15.75 7.76
C MET A 87 -2.58 -16.50 6.90
N ALA A 88 -1.31 -16.09 6.90
CA ALA A 88 -0.25 -16.82 6.22
C ALA A 88 -0.06 -18.23 6.80
N ALA A 89 -0.08 -18.36 8.13
CA ALA A 89 -0.01 -19.66 8.81
C ALA A 89 -1.20 -20.55 8.45
N LYS A 90 -2.44 -20.02 8.51
CA LYS A 90 -3.65 -20.77 8.12
C LYS A 90 -3.62 -21.20 6.65
N CYS A 91 -3.16 -20.32 5.76
CA CYS A 91 -2.99 -20.62 4.34
C CYS A 91 -2.04 -21.80 4.11
N ARG A 92 -0.92 -21.86 4.86
CA ARG A 92 0.07 -22.95 4.77
C ARG A 92 -0.47 -24.31 5.25
N HIS A 93 -1.49 -24.32 6.10
CA HIS A 93 -1.95 -25.51 6.81
C HIS A 93 -3.35 -25.99 6.39
N THR A 94 -3.91 -25.44 5.32
CA THR A 94 -5.23 -25.85 4.81
C THR A 94 -5.11 -26.61 3.50
N ASP A 95 -5.83 -27.73 3.39
CA ASP A 95 -6.01 -28.47 2.13
C ASP A 95 -7.27 -28.04 1.38
N ASP A 96 -8.18 -27.31 2.05
CA ASP A 96 -9.36 -26.76 1.40
C ASP A 96 -8.99 -25.59 0.48
N ARG A 97 -9.34 -25.73 -0.81
CA ARG A 97 -8.97 -24.78 -1.85
C ARG A 97 -9.61 -23.41 -1.65
N VAL A 98 -10.84 -23.35 -1.13
CA VAL A 98 -11.52 -22.07 -0.89
C VAL A 98 -10.84 -21.32 0.24
N ALA A 99 -10.62 -21.99 1.37
CA ALA A 99 -9.90 -21.44 2.52
C ALA A 99 -8.47 -21.01 2.17
N LEU A 100 -7.75 -21.77 1.33
CA LEU A 100 -6.42 -21.41 0.85
C LEU A 100 -6.44 -20.04 0.14
N MET A 101 -7.40 -19.85 -0.79
CA MET A 101 -7.53 -18.58 -1.50
C MET A 101 -7.94 -17.44 -0.57
N GLU A 102 -8.87 -17.67 0.36
CA GLU A 102 -9.32 -16.65 1.30
C GLU A 102 -8.20 -16.17 2.23
N PHE A 103 -7.49 -17.10 2.87
CA PHE A 103 -6.38 -16.78 3.78
C PHE A 103 -5.21 -16.17 3.02
N GLY A 104 -4.84 -16.72 1.85
CA GLY A 104 -3.77 -16.16 1.01
C GLY A 104 -4.06 -14.73 0.55
N ASN A 105 -5.30 -14.45 0.13
CA ASN A 105 -5.73 -13.11 -0.27
C ASN A 105 -5.72 -12.14 0.92
N MET A 106 -6.20 -12.57 2.10
CA MET A 106 -6.20 -11.72 3.28
C MET A 106 -4.76 -11.41 3.75
N ALA A 107 -3.89 -12.41 3.81
CA ALA A 107 -2.48 -12.23 4.16
C ALA A 107 -1.80 -11.23 3.21
N THR A 108 -2.02 -11.39 1.90
CA THR A 108 -1.44 -10.48 0.88
C THR A 108 -1.93 -9.05 1.04
N LYS A 109 -3.22 -8.84 1.32
CA LYS A 109 -3.79 -7.51 1.57
C LYS A 109 -3.16 -6.88 2.81
N MET A 110 -3.10 -7.61 3.92
CA MET A 110 -2.52 -7.09 5.16
C MET A 110 -1.03 -6.78 5.01
N MET A 111 -0.24 -7.63 4.33
CA MET A 111 1.17 -7.34 4.04
C MET A 111 1.33 -6.07 3.21
N ARG A 112 0.48 -5.85 2.19
CA ARG A 112 0.49 -4.60 1.40
C ARG A 112 0.12 -3.39 2.26
N THR A 113 -0.92 -3.52 3.09
CA THR A 113 -1.33 -2.46 4.03
C THR A 113 -0.20 -2.11 4.99
N PHE A 114 0.52 -3.10 5.52
CA PHE A 114 1.67 -2.87 6.39
C PHE A 114 2.74 -2.03 5.70
N THR A 115 3.11 -2.37 4.45
CA THR A 115 4.06 -1.57 3.66
C THR A 115 3.58 -0.14 3.46
N MET A 116 2.30 0.05 3.12
CA MET A 116 1.71 1.39 2.96
C MET A 116 1.74 2.20 4.27
N GLN A 117 1.53 1.56 5.42
CA GLN A 117 1.60 2.23 6.72
C GLN A 117 3.04 2.62 7.08
N VAL A 118 4.03 1.78 6.76
CA VAL A 118 5.46 2.12 6.91
C VAL A 118 5.81 3.35 6.06
N GLU A 119 5.38 3.38 4.80
CA GLU A 119 5.58 4.52 3.91
C GLU A 119 4.87 5.77 4.41
N ALA A 120 3.63 5.65 4.89
CA ALA A 120 2.86 6.75 5.45
C ALA A 120 3.54 7.34 6.71
N LEU A 121 4.04 6.49 7.60
CA LEU A 121 4.80 6.91 8.78
C LEU A 121 6.09 7.64 8.37
N ALA A 122 6.86 7.06 7.43
CA ALA A 122 8.08 7.68 6.94
C ALA A 122 7.81 9.04 6.27
N LYS A 123 6.74 9.16 5.48
CA LYS A 123 6.32 10.41 4.85
C LYS A 123 5.88 11.44 5.89
N SER A 124 5.12 11.03 6.89
CA SER A 124 4.68 11.93 7.97
C SER A 124 5.87 12.51 8.75
N ARG A 125 6.92 11.70 8.98
CA ARG A 125 8.12 12.12 9.71
C ARG A 125 9.04 13.03 8.93
N ARG A 126 9.08 12.88 7.60
CA ARG A 126 9.89 13.76 6.73
C ARG A 126 9.39 15.21 6.74
N GLY A 127 8.15 15.45 7.21
CA GLY A 127 7.47 16.72 7.03
C GLY A 127 7.10 16.87 5.55
N GLY A 128 5.89 17.36 5.25
CA GLY A 128 5.45 17.53 3.87
C GLY A 128 6.35 18.50 3.12
N GLU A 129 7.39 17.99 2.45
CA GLU A 129 8.26 18.76 1.58
C GLU A 129 7.49 19.04 0.29
N GLN A 130 6.63 20.06 0.33
CA GLN A 130 6.04 20.61 -0.88
C GLN A 130 7.12 21.44 -1.58
N VAL A 131 7.76 20.86 -2.60
CA VAL A 131 8.69 21.60 -3.47
C VAL A 131 7.86 22.60 -4.28
N VAL A 132 7.59 23.78 -3.73
CA VAL A 132 6.93 24.88 -4.44
C VAL A 132 7.92 25.44 -5.45
N ARG A 133 7.76 25.06 -6.73
CA ARG A 133 8.50 25.67 -7.83
C ARG A 133 7.74 26.90 -8.32
N HIS A 134 8.25 28.09 -8.02
CA HIS A 134 7.77 29.32 -8.64
C HIS A 134 8.18 29.32 -10.13
N VAL A 135 7.21 29.15 -11.03
CA VAL A 135 7.42 29.25 -12.48
C VAL A 135 7.00 30.65 -12.92
N HIS A 136 7.97 31.46 -13.36
CA HIS A 136 7.69 32.74 -13.99
C HIS A 136 7.29 32.52 -15.45
N VAL A 137 6.04 32.84 -15.79
CA VAL A 137 5.54 32.82 -17.16
C VAL A 137 5.57 34.24 -17.69
N TYR A 138 6.44 34.51 -18.67
CA TYR A 138 6.50 35.79 -19.38
C TYR A 138 5.40 35.85 -20.45
N GLU A 139 4.96 37.06 -20.84
CA GLU A 139 4.00 37.23 -21.94
C GLU A 139 4.50 36.51 -23.21
N GLY A 140 3.70 35.55 -23.69
CA GLY A 140 4.02 34.72 -24.86
C GLY A 140 4.71 33.37 -24.58
N GLY A 141 5.05 33.05 -23.33
CA GLY A 141 5.58 31.74 -22.94
C GLY A 141 4.47 30.77 -22.53
N GLN A 142 4.37 29.59 -23.17
CA GLN A 142 3.53 28.51 -22.67
C GLN A 142 4.32 27.67 -21.67
N ALA A 143 3.90 27.66 -20.41
CA ALA A 143 4.46 26.76 -19.41
C ALA A 143 3.70 25.42 -19.46
N ILE A 144 4.39 24.35 -19.87
CA ILE A 144 3.88 22.98 -19.80
C ILE A 144 4.49 22.33 -18.56
N VAL A 145 3.64 21.95 -17.59
CA VAL A 145 4.05 21.17 -16.42
C VAL A 145 3.83 19.69 -16.73
N ALA A 146 4.91 18.94 -16.93
CA ALA A 146 4.85 17.49 -17.14
C ALA A 146 5.62 16.78 -16.00
N ASP A 147 5.01 15.74 -15.41
CA ASP A 147 5.59 14.95 -14.32
C ASP A 147 6.71 14.01 -14.84
N GLN A 148 6.63 13.60 -16.12
CA GLN A 148 7.69 12.89 -16.84
C GLN A 148 7.79 13.39 -18.28
N PHE A 149 9.00 13.76 -18.72
CA PHE A 149 9.30 14.04 -20.12
C PHE A 149 9.86 12.78 -20.78
N ASN A 150 9.09 12.15 -21.66
CA ASN A 150 9.62 11.13 -22.56
C ASN A 150 10.34 11.83 -23.71
N HIS A 151 11.68 11.83 -23.69
CA HIS A 151 12.48 12.22 -24.84
C HIS A 151 12.52 11.06 -25.86
N TYR A 152 11.42 10.87 -26.59
CA TYR A 152 11.50 10.23 -27.89
C TYR A 152 11.72 11.33 -28.91
N GLY A 153 12.92 11.36 -29.50
CA GLY A 153 13.34 12.42 -30.40
C GLY A 153 12.38 12.61 -31.58
N ALA A 154 11.92 13.84 -31.78
CA ALA A 154 11.41 14.32 -33.06
C ALA A 154 11.49 15.85 -33.04
N GLY A 155 12.16 16.41 -34.04
CA GLY A 155 12.47 17.83 -34.12
C GLY A 155 11.23 18.72 -34.23
N GLY A 156 11.31 19.88 -33.60
CA GLY A 156 10.32 20.96 -33.69
C GLY A 156 10.90 22.25 -33.13
N TYR A 157 10.89 23.29 -33.96
CA TYR A 157 11.66 24.52 -33.87
C TYR A 157 11.30 25.41 -32.66
N GLY A 158 12.28 25.72 -31.82
CA GLY A 158 12.22 26.79 -30.80
C GLY A 158 13.61 27.39 -30.61
N LYS A 159 13.77 28.68 -30.91
CA LYS A 159 15.05 29.40 -30.85
C LYS A 159 15.61 29.43 -29.42
N GLY A 160 16.59 28.57 -29.12
CA GLY A 160 17.45 28.69 -27.95
C GLY A 160 18.63 29.62 -28.25
N PHE A 161 18.72 30.74 -27.51
CA PHE A 161 19.94 31.53 -27.45
C PHE A 161 20.99 30.79 -26.62
N GLY A 162 22.19 30.58 -27.19
CA GLY A 162 23.41 30.26 -26.45
C GLY A 162 23.81 28.78 -26.40
N GLN A 163 24.37 28.26 -27.49
CA GLN A 163 25.30 27.12 -27.41
C GLN A 163 26.73 27.64 -27.26
N PRO A 164 27.50 27.24 -26.23
CA PRO A 164 28.95 27.39 -26.24
C PRO A 164 29.60 26.28 -27.10
N TYR A 165 30.41 26.76 -28.04
CA TYR A 165 31.17 26.06 -29.07
C TYR A 165 32.16 25.00 -28.54
N ALA A 166 32.17 23.81 -29.15
CA ALA A 166 33.37 23.00 -29.35
C ALA A 166 33.19 22.08 -30.58
N PRO A 167 34.26 21.81 -31.37
CA PRO A 167 34.11 21.49 -32.78
C PRO A 167 34.00 20.01 -33.11
N PHE A 168 33.27 19.77 -34.20
CA PHE A 168 33.13 18.55 -34.98
C PHE A 168 34.47 17.82 -35.22
N ALA A 169 34.55 16.56 -34.82
CA ALA A 169 35.48 15.57 -35.38
C ALA A 169 34.62 14.41 -35.91
N GLY A 170 34.45 14.37 -37.23
CA GLY A 170 33.54 13.45 -37.90
C GLY A 170 33.96 11.99 -37.81
N HIS A 171 32.99 11.10 -38.08
CA HIS A 171 33.11 9.90 -38.91
C HIS A 171 31.71 9.64 -39.49
N ALA A 172 31.62 9.58 -40.82
CA ALA A 172 30.40 9.23 -41.55
C ALA A 172 30.34 7.70 -41.80
N PRO A 173 29.31 7.19 -42.50
CA PRO A 173 28.27 6.30 -41.98
C PRO A 173 28.56 4.81 -42.28
N ALA A 174 28.00 3.89 -41.47
CA ALA A 174 27.98 2.47 -41.81
C ALA A 174 26.54 1.95 -41.74
N GLY A 175 26.05 1.48 -42.88
CA GLY A 175 24.67 1.08 -43.10
C GLY A 175 24.17 -0.03 -42.17
N GLY A 176 22.97 0.18 -41.65
CA GLY A 176 22.08 -0.87 -41.18
C GLY A 176 20.98 -1.11 -42.23
N PRO A 177 20.50 -2.35 -42.42
CA PRO A 177 19.54 -2.70 -43.46
C PRO A 177 18.17 -2.02 -43.25
N PRO A 178 17.47 -1.62 -44.32
CA PRO A 178 16.11 -1.10 -44.22
C PRO A 178 15.14 -2.28 -44.04
N MET A 179 14.25 -2.25 -43.05
CA MET A 179 12.95 -2.96 -42.96
C MET A 179 12.29 -2.60 -41.61
N LEU A 180 11.00 -2.33 -41.45
CA LEU A 180 9.78 -2.69 -42.20
C LEU A 180 8.88 -1.45 -42.35
N GLY A 181 8.32 -1.21 -43.55
CA GLY A 181 7.36 -0.13 -43.80
C GLY A 181 5.96 -0.45 -43.25
N GLU A 182 5.21 0.59 -42.92
CA GLU A 182 3.81 0.48 -42.50
C GLU A 182 2.98 -0.25 -43.58
N ASP A 183 2.32 -1.34 -43.19
CA ASP A 183 1.28 -1.97 -43.99
C ASP A 183 0.02 -1.09 -43.92
N PRO A 184 -0.44 -0.49 -45.03
CA PRO A 184 -1.64 0.34 -45.05
C PRO A 184 -2.94 -0.48 -44.93
N ALA A 185 -2.86 -1.81 -44.78
CA ALA A 185 -3.99 -2.72 -44.56
C ALA A 185 -4.05 -3.28 -43.12
N GLY A 186 -3.70 -2.46 -42.12
CA GLY A 186 -3.92 -2.80 -40.71
C GLY A 186 -5.39 -3.16 -40.43
N ASN A 187 -5.61 -4.38 -39.92
CA ASN A 187 -6.92 -4.92 -39.56
C ASN A 187 -7.70 -3.93 -38.69
N GLY A 188 -8.67 -3.23 -39.28
CA GLY A 188 -9.53 -2.29 -38.59
C GLY A 188 -10.25 -2.94 -37.42
N VAL A 189 -10.14 -2.32 -36.24
CA VAL A 189 -10.98 -2.67 -35.09
C VAL A 189 -12.45 -2.40 -35.44
N PRO A 190 -13.40 -3.30 -35.10
CA PRO A 190 -14.81 -3.07 -35.38
C PRO A 190 -15.32 -1.80 -34.70
N ILE A 191 -15.89 -0.89 -35.48
CA ILE A 191 -16.57 0.31 -35.00
C ILE A 191 -17.86 -0.12 -34.29
N ALA A 192 -18.12 0.40 -33.08
CA ALA A 192 -19.34 0.13 -32.33
C ALA A 192 -20.58 0.62 -33.11
N SER A 193 -21.48 -0.30 -33.46
CA SER A 193 -22.80 0.00 -34.03
C SER A 193 -23.87 -0.10 -32.94
N ASP A 194 -24.83 0.81 -32.98
CA ASP A 194 -25.87 1.04 -31.96
C ASP A 194 -27.03 0.01 -32.05
N GLN A 195 -26.73 -1.24 -32.38
CA GLN A 195 -27.70 -2.34 -32.37
C GLN A 195 -27.61 -3.08 -31.03
N GLY A 196 -28.61 -2.88 -30.18
CA GLY A 196 -28.74 -3.55 -28.89
C GLY A 196 -28.69 -5.08 -29.03
N GLN A 197 -27.92 -5.74 -28.17
CA GLN A 197 -27.79 -7.20 -28.16
C GLN A 197 -29.13 -7.88 -27.80
N GLU A 198 -29.39 -9.01 -28.46
CA GLU A 198 -30.59 -9.84 -28.33
C GLU A 198 -30.73 -10.43 -26.91
N ALA A 199 -31.98 -10.54 -26.43
CA ALA A 199 -32.28 -10.94 -25.06
C ALA A 199 -31.87 -12.39 -24.75
N VAL A 200 -30.94 -12.55 -23.81
CA VAL A 200 -30.50 -13.86 -23.28
C VAL A 200 -31.59 -14.47 -22.37
N PRO A 201 -31.88 -15.78 -22.48
CA PRO A 201 -32.91 -16.44 -21.67
C PRO A 201 -32.51 -16.57 -20.20
N ASP A 202 -33.49 -16.31 -19.30
CA ASP A 202 -33.34 -16.32 -17.84
C ASP A 202 -33.04 -17.73 -17.30
N ALA A 203 -31.94 -17.86 -16.54
CA ALA A 203 -31.44 -19.13 -15.99
C ALA A 203 -32.20 -19.63 -14.75
N ARG A 204 -33.21 -18.90 -14.24
CA ARG A 204 -33.97 -19.31 -13.03
C ARG A 204 -35.18 -20.18 -13.33
N ARG A 205 -34.92 -21.48 -13.50
CA ARG A 205 -35.95 -22.53 -13.42
C ARG A 205 -36.51 -22.63 -11.98
N GLN A 206 -37.60 -21.93 -11.66
CA GLN A 206 -38.40 -22.22 -10.47
C GLN A 206 -39.25 -23.48 -10.70
N LYS A 207 -38.78 -24.64 -10.22
CA LYS A 207 -39.63 -25.82 -10.03
C LYS A 207 -40.19 -25.83 -8.61
N SER A 208 -41.47 -25.50 -8.47
CA SER A 208 -42.25 -25.81 -7.27
C SER A 208 -42.43 -27.33 -7.16
N ARG A 209 -41.81 -27.96 -6.17
CA ARG A 209 -42.10 -29.34 -5.74
C ARG A 209 -42.87 -29.27 -4.43
N ARG A 210 -44.20 -29.33 -4.51
CA ARG A 210 -45.10 -29.51 -3.37
C ARG A 210 -45.09 -31.00 -2.99
N SER A 211 -44.63 -31.34 -1.79
CA SER A 211 -44.74 -32.70 -1.25
C SER A 211 -46.19 -32.96 -0.83
N ALA A 212 -46.75 -34.08 -1.31
CA ALA A 212 -48.06 -34.56 -0.88
C ALA A 212 -47.93 -35.25 0.50
N ARG A 213 -48.76 -34.82 1.45
CA ARG A 213 -48.89 -35.40 2.79
C ARG A 213 -50.00 -36.47 2.72
N LYS A 214 -49.68 -37.75 3.00
CA LYS A 214 -50.68 -38.81 3.18
C LYS A 214 -51.31 -38.70 4.58
N PRO A 215 -52.64 -38.83 4.74
CA PRO A 215 -53.26 -39.03 6.05
C PRO A 215 -53.45 -40.52 6.38
N ALA A 216 -53.36 -40.80 7.69
CA ALA A 216 -53.78 -41.97 8.48
C ALA A 216 -53.52 -43.37 7.91
#